data_AF-V4HI19-F1
#
_entry.id   AF-V4HI19-F1
#
_cell.length_a   1.000
_cell.length_b   1.000
_cell.length_c   1.000
_cell.angle_alpha   90.00
_cell.angle_beta   90.00
_cell.angle_gamma   90.00
#
_symmetry.space_group_name_H-M   'P 1'
#
loop_
_entity.id
_entity.type
_entity.pdbx_description
1 polymer ?
#
loop_
_entity_poly.entity_id
_entity_poly.type
_entity_poly.pdbx_seq_one_letter_code
_entity_poly.pdbx_strand_id
1 'polypeptide(L)'
;MPKEIPTEEKSVRERGTYAEHGDDATLASYLSSLFFLLSVPGLVLVAYAGYWSGWYDEPTVVPVFAGLFVAALAVAFGVMHVRTGR
;
A
#
# COMPACT_ATOMS: atom_id res chain seq x y z
N MET A 1 -22.72 -21.24 2.80
CA MET A 1 -21.75 -22.28 2.39
C MET A 1 -20.44 -22.00 3.09
N PRO A 2 -19.77 -22.98 3.70
CA PRO A 2 -18.50 -22.76 4.39
C PRO A 2 -17.43 -22.31 3.38
N LYS A 3 -16.70 -21.24 3.73
CA LYS A 3 -15.69 -20.59 2.90
C LYS A 3 -14.54 -21.56 2.64
N GLU A 4 -14.43 -22.08 1.42
CA GLU A 4 -13.32 -22.95 1.04
C GLU A 4 -12.06 -22.11 0.86
N ILE A 5 -11.09 -22.33 1.75
CA ILE A 5 -9.78 -21.69 1.67
C ILE A 5 -9.05 -22.32 0.46
N PRO A 6 -8.39 -21.54 -0.40
CA PRO A 6 -7.58 -22.11 -1.48
C PRO A 6 -6.38 -22.86 -0.88
N THR A 7 -6.40 -24.20 -0.94
CA THR A 7 -5.27 -25.07 -0.57
C THR A 7 -4.40 -25.37 -1.79
N GLU A 8 -3.12 -25.71 -1.57
CA GLU A 8 -2.16 -26.05 -2.63
C GLU A 8 -2.60 -27.25 -3.48
N GLU A 9 -3.48 -28.08 -2.93
CA GLU A 9 -4.11 -29.25 -3.55
C GLU A 9 -5.03 -28.89 -4.72
N LYS A 10 -5.48 -27.63 -4.82
CA LYS A 10 -6.35 -27.15 -5.91
C LYS A 10 -5.55 -26.75 -7.14
N SER A 11 -6.08 -27.07 -8.32
CA SER A 11 -5.41 -26.80 -9.59
C SER A 11 -5.17 -25.29 -9.81
N VAL A 12 -4.10 -24.92 -10.54
CA VAL A 12 -3.78 -23.52 -10.85
C VAL A 12 -4.98 -22.79 -11.47
N ARG A 13 -5.74 -23.50 -12.32
CA ARG A 13 -6.95 -22.98 -12.94
C ARG A 13 -8.04 -22.72 -11.91
N GLU A 14 -8.32 -23.61 -10.97
CA GLU A 14 -9.30 -23.36 -9.90
C GLU A 14 -8.87 -22.23 -8.97
N ARG A 15 -7.57 -22.12 -8.65
CA ARG A 15 -7.04 -20.98 -7.90
C ARG A 15 -7.26 -19.65 -8.63
N GLY A 16 -7.12 -19.63 -9.96
CA GLY A 16 -7.35 -18.44 -10.78
C GLY A 16 -8.82 -18.15 -11.09
N THR A 17 -9.64 -19.19 -11.24
CA THR A 17 -11.07 -19.06 -11.63
C THR A 17 -11.94 -18.68 -10.43
N TYR A 18 -11.58 -19.10 -9.21
CA TYR A 18 -12.26 -18.69 -7.98
C TYR A 18 -11.62 -17.46 -7.30
N ALA A 19 -10.47 -16.98 -7.77
CA ALA A 19 -9.96 -15.65 -7.41
C ALA A 19 -10.82 -14.51 -7.99
N GLU A 20 -11.70 -14.83 -8.94
CA GLU A 20 -12.74 -13.96 -9.50
C GLU A 20 -14.00 -13.90 -8.61
N HIS A 21 -13.91 -14.22 -7.33
CA HIS A 21 -15.00 -13.95 -6.39
C HIS A 21 -14.75 -12.59 -5.80
N GLY A 22 -15.62 -11.64 -6.16
CA GLY A 22 -15.71 -10.33 -5.53
C GLY A 22 -15.78 -10.47 -4.02
N ASP A 23 -14.62 -10.38 -3.37
CA ASP A 23 -14.54 -9.86 -2.02
C ASP A 23 -15.18 -8.48 -2.12
N ASP A 24 -16.38 -8.33 -1.53
CA ASP A 24 -17.03 -7.03 -1.37
C ASP A 24 -15.96 -6.02 -1.03
N ALA A 25 -15.87 -4.93 -1.81
CA ALA A 25 -14.79 -3.97 -1.68
C ALA A 25 -14.70 -3.51 -0.22
N THR A 26 -13.73 -4.06 0.50
CA THR A 26 -13.58 -3.78 1.91
C THR A 26 -13.04 -2.37 2.06
N LEU A 27 -13.34 -1.72 3.20
CA LEU A 27 -12.72 -0.42 3.51
C LEU A 27 -11.19 -0.49 3.37
N ALA A 28 -10.58 -1.62 3.74
CA ALA A 28 -9.14 -1.85 3.57
C ALA A 28 -8.70 -1.87 2.09
N SER A 29 -9.48 -2.50 1.20
CA SER A 29 -9.21 -2.51 -0.25
C SER A 29 -9.29 -1.10 -0.86
N TYR A 30 -10.32 -0.33 -0.50
CA TYR A 30 -10.43 1.07 -0.93
C TYR A 30 -9.29 1.94 -0.41
N LEU A 31 -8.95 1.81 0.88
CA LEU A 31 -7.84 2.56 1.47
C LEU A 31 -6.49 2.18 0.87
N SER A 32 -6.25 0.90 0.57
CA SER A 32 -5.05 0.44 -0.11
C SER A 32 -4.95 1.02 -1.52
N SER A 33 -6.05 1.02 -2.26
CA SER A 33 -6.10 1.57 -3.62
C SER A 33 -5.92 3.09 -3.63
N LEU A 34 -6.55 3.79 -2.68
CA LEU A 34 -6.40 5.23 -2.49
C LEU A 34 -4.98 5.59 -2.07
N PHE A 35 -4.38 4.83 -1.15
CA PHE A 35 -2.99 5.00 -0.75
C PHE A 35 -2.06 4.78 -1.95
N PHE A 36 -2.27 3.74 -2.74
CA PHE A 36 -1.49 3.51 -3.95
C PHE A 36 -1.56 4.70 -4.91
N LEU A 37 -2.77 5.20 -5.21
CA LEU A 37 -3.00 6.34 -6.10
C LEU A 37 -2.40 7.65 -5.58
N LEU A 38 -2.54 7.91 -4.28
CA LEU A 38 -2.15 9.19 -3.67
C LEU A 38 -0.74 9.20 -3.07
N SER A 39 -0.08 8.06 -2.94
CA SER A 39 1.24 7.95 -2.31
C SER A 39 2.25 8.89 -2.95
N VAL A 40 2.50 8.76 -4.25
CA VAL A 40 3.48 9.60 -4.96
C VAL A 40 3.13 11.09 -4.91
N PRO A 41 1.94 11.55 -5.37
CA PRO A 41 1.63 12.98 -5.33
C PRO A 41 1.57 13.53 -3.89
N GLY A 42 1.05 12.75 -2.93
CA GLY A 42 0.99 13.14 -1.53
C GLY A 42 2.37 13.29 -0.90
N LEU A 43 3.28 12.34 -1.11
CA LEU A 43 4.64 12.40 -0.59
C LEU A 43 5.45 13.53 -1.23
N VAL A 44 5.23 13.82 -2.52
CA VAL A 44 5.83 15.00 -3.19
C VAL A 44 5.32 16.29 -2.55
N LEU A 45 4.01 16.42 -2.30
CA LEU A 45 3.45 17.59 -1.62
C LEU A 45 4.03 17.77 -0.21
N VAL A 46 4.16 16.68 0.55
CA VAL A 46 4.79 16.73 1.89
C VAL A 46 6.25 17.18 1.79
N ALA A 47 7.01 16.68 0.81
CA ALA A 47 8.40 17.09 0.60
C ALA A 47 8.51 18.57 0.17
N TYR A 48 7.60 19.10 -0.64
CA TYR A 48 7.60 20.52 -0.98
C TYR A 48 7.13 21.40 0.18
N ALA A 49 6.20 20.92 1.01
CA ALA A 49 5.79 21.62 2.22
C ALA A 49 6.93 21.78 3.22
N GLY A 50 7.80 20.77 3.35
CA GLY A 50 9.03 20.86 4.16
C GLY A 50 9.99 21.94 3.66
N TYR A 51 10.16 22.04 2.34
CA TYR A 51 10.95 23.11 1.73
C TYR A 51 10.33 24.50 1.99
N TRP A 52 9.03 24.67 1.73
CA TRP A 52 8.34 25.96 1.94
C TRP A 52 8.28 26.40 3.40
N SER A 53 8.29 25.45 4.34
CA SER A 53 8.39 25.74 5.78
C SER A 53 9.82 26.00 6.26
N GLY A 54 10.82 25.92 5.38
CA GLY A 54 12.21 26.26 5.67
C GLY A 54 12.97 25.16 6.41
N TRP A 55 12.52 23.89 6.36
CA TRP A 55 13.22 22.79 7.04
C TRP A 55 14.52 22.38 6.33
N TYR A 56 14.59 22.60 5.02
CA TYR A 56 15.75 22.30 4.18
C TYR A 56 15.64 23.06 2.85
N ASP A 57 16.74 23.13 2.12
CA ASP A 57 16.81 23.80 0.81
C ASP A 57 16.26 22.92 -0.32
N GLU A 58 15.94 23.53 -1.45
CA GLU A 58 15.38 22.87 -2.65
C GLU A 58 16.13 21.58 -3.09
N PRO A 59 17.48 21.52 -3.09
CA PRO A 59 18.20 20.31 -3.47
C PRO A 59 17.88 19.08 -2.59
N THR A 60 17.38 19.31 -1.38
CA THR A 60 17.06 18.27 -0.40
C THR A 60 15.65 17.70 -0.58
N VAL A 61 14.79 18.31 -1.41
CA VAL A 61 13.42 17.84 -1.67
C VAL A 61 13.39 16.41 -2.19
N VAL A 62 14.23 16.08 -3.19
CA VAL A 62 14.27 14.73 -3.79
C VAL A 62 14.76 13.66 -2.80
N PRO A 63 15.88 13.87 -2.06
CA PRO A 63 16.27 12.98 -0.96
C PRO A 63 15.18 12.78 0.10
N VAL A 64 14.48 13.85 0.50
CA VAL A 64 13.40 13.74 1.50
C VAL A 64 12.23 12.95 0.97
N PHE A 65 11.80 13.20 -0.28
CA PHE A 65 10.79 12.37 -0.93
C PHE A 65 11.19 10.89 -0.95
N ALA A 66 12.42 10.57 -1.33
CA ALA A 66 12.91 9.19 -1.34
C ALA A 66 12.85 8.55 0.06
N GLY A 67 13.28 9.28 1.10
CA GLY A 67 13.17 8.82 2.48
C GLY A 67 11.73 8.59 2.93
N LEU A 68 10.84 9.54 2.62
CA LEU A 68 9.40 9.44 2.91
C LEU A 68 8.77 8.24 2.19
N PHE A 69 9.17 7.95 0.95
CA PHE A 69 8.70 6.80 0.19
C PHE A 69 9.11 5.47 0.84
N VAL A 70 10.38 5.33 1.24
CA VAL A 70 10.84 4.12 1.96
C VAL A 70 10.11 3.98 3.29
N ALA A 71 9.92 5.07 4.05
CA ALA A 71 9.17 5.05 5.30
C ALA A 71 7.72 4.61 5.08
N ALA A 72 7.06 5.11 4.03
CA ALA A 72 5.69 4.74 3.67
C ALA A 72 5.56 3.25 3.33
N LEU A 73 6.53 2.69 2.60
CA LEU A 73 6.60 1.25 2.34
C LEU A 73 6.76 0.46 3.64
N ALA A 74 7.71 0.83 4.50
CA ALA A 74 7.94 0.15 5.77
C ALA A 74 6.66 0.14 6.64
N VAL A 75 5.94 1.25 6.69
CA VAL A 75 4.64 1.35 7.39
C VAL A 75 3.60 0.44 6.75
N ALA A 76 3.46 0.45 5.42
CA ALA A 76 2.50 -0.39 4.72
C ALA A 76 2.75 -1.90 4.98
N PHE A 77 4.00 -2.34 4.88
CA PHE A 77 4.41 -3.71 5.19
C PHE A 77 4.19 -4.06 6.66
N GLY A 78 4.53 -3.15 7.58
CA GLY A 78 4.28 -3.35 9.01
C GLY A 78 2.79 -3.52 9.33
N VAL A 79 1.93 -2.69 8.72
CA VAL A 79 0.47 -2.80 8.87
C VAL A 79 -0.05 -4.11 8.31
N MET A 80 0.42 -4.52 7.12
CA MET A 80 0.04 -5.82 6.55
C MET A 80 0.48 -6.96 7.47
N HIS A 81 1.73 -6.98 7.93
CA HIS A 81 2.24 -8.01 8.83
C HIS A 81 1.40 -8.15 10.11
N VAL A 82 0.99 -7.04 10.73
CA VAL A 82 0.13 -7.06 11.93
C VAL A 82 -1.31 -7.52 11.60
N ARG A 83 -1.84 -7.17 10.44
CA ARG A 83 -3.23 -7.45 10.04
C ARG A 83 -3.42 -8.86 9.48
N THR A 84 -2.43 -9.39 8.78
CA THR A 84 -2.49 -10.69 8.06
C THR A 84 -1.60 -11.75 8.69
N GLY A 85 -0.79 -11.40 9.68
CA GLY A 85 0.08 -12.32 10.41
C GLY A 85 -0.68 -13.28 11.33
N ARG A 86 -1.25 -14.33 10.72
CA ARG A 86 -1.27 -15.71 11.23
C ARG A 86 -0.69 -16.62 10.18
#